data_AF-A0A257A0J3-F1
#
_entry.id   AF-A0A257A0J3-F1
#
_cell.length_a   1.000
_cell.length_b   1.000
_cell.length_c   1.000
_cell.angle_alpha   90.00
_cell.angle_beta   90.00
_cell.angle_gamma   90.00
#
_symmetry.space_group_name_H-M   'P 1'
#
loop_
_entity.id
_entity.type
_entity.pdbx_description
1 polymer ?
#
loop_
_entity_poly.entity_id
_entity_poly.type
_entity_poly.pdbx_seq_one_letter_code
_entity_poly.pdbx_strand_id
1 'polypeptide(L)'
;MVEQVRTSRVSGFYKLSVKKRLEFVADFANLTEEEKKLLLVDSKPGTGLDLKTADMMIENVIGTFDLPLGVAVNFLINERDYLIPMVIEESSVVAAASNAAKVARVNGGFKARASESIMIGQIQVVGIQGESKLADAMLAVRKQKDEILNMANEQDKVLVGLGGGAKDLETRIIKTSSGEMLIVHLLVDVKDAMGANAVNTMCEAVAPLVEEITGGKVRLRIISNLADKRLAYATAVFDKNALGGSEVVDGILEAYAFADADPYRAATHNKGIMNGVDAVVIAVGNDWRAVEAGAHAYAARYGRYKPLTRYWKNRRGDLVGEIEIPLAIGTVGGAASVNPLTKLCRKILGVKNANELACVIASVGLAQNLAALRALAVEGIQRGHMSLHAKNIAVMAGAKGDEIDIIARKMVEEKKVRLDRAKEILEEIRRK
;
A
#
# COMPACT_ATOMS: atom_id res chain seq x y z
N MET A 1 -22.30 -22.30 -16.70
CA MET A 1 -20.83 -22.45 -16.80
C MET A 1 -20.31 -22.57 -15.38
N VAL A 2 -19.69 -23.71 -15.03
CA VAL A 2 -19.10 -23.89 -13.70
C VAL A 2 -17.90 -22.97 -13.63
N GLU A 3 -17.95 -21.94 -12.79
CA GLU A 3 -16.82 -21.05 -12.53
C GLU A 3 -15.70 -21.92 -11.94
N GLN A 4 -14.64 -22.19 -12.72
CA GLN A 4 -13.49 -22.95 -12.24
C GLN A 4 -12.94 -22.22 -11.02
N VAL A 5 -12.98 -22.85 -9.85
CA VAL A 5 -12.41 -22.29 -8.62
C VAL A 5 -10.90 -22.21 -8.79
N ARG A 6 -10.39 -21.01 -9.07
CA ARG A 6 -8.95 -20.75 -9.28
C ARG A 6 -8.28 -20.56 -7.93
N THR A 7 -7.17 -21.25 -7.73
CA THR A 7 -6.41 -21.15 -6.48
C THR A 7 -5.13 -20.36 -6.65
N SER A 8 -4.86 -19.44 -5.71
CA SER A 8 -3.57 -18.75 -5.60
C SER A 8 -2.52 -19.60 -4.88
N ARG A 9 -2.92 -20.77 -4.34
CA ARG A 9 -2.02 -21.66 -3.61
C ARG A 9 -1.07 -22.34 -4.57
N VAL A 10 0.23 -22.05 -4.43
CA VAL A 10 1.26 -22.66 -5.27
C VAL A 10 2.51 -22.94 -4.45
N SER A 11 3.10 -24.11 -4.68
CA SER A 11 4.36 -24.51 -4.04
C SER A 11 5.53 -24.27 -4.99
N GLY A 12 6.64 -23.74 -4.49
CA GLY A 12 7.86 -23.60 -5.28
C GLY A 12 7.79 -22.59 -6.44
N PHE A 13 6.86 -21.63 -6.42
CA PHE A 13 6.71 -20.61 -7.48
C PHE A 13 8.01 -19.86 -7.79
N TYR A 14 8.77 -19.51 -6.74
CA TYR A 14 10.08 -18.86 -6.86
C TYR A 14 11.16 -19.74 -7.52
N LYS A 15 10.93 -21.05 -7.68
CA LYS A 15 11.83 -21.96 -8.40
C LYS A 15 11.50 -22.05 -9.89
N LEU A 16 10.30 -21.62 -10.30
CA LEU A 16 9.91 -21.60 -11.71
C LEU A 16 10.69 -20.53 -12.47
N SER A 17 10.89 -20.74 -13.78
CA SER A 17 11.40 -19.69 -14.67
C SER A 17 10.38 -18.57 -14.82
N VAL A 18 10.84 -17.38 -15.21
CA VAL A 18 9.97 -16.19 -15.41
C VAL A 18 8.82 -16.51 -16.37
N LYS A 19 9.10 -17.22 -17.47
CA LYS A 19 8.08 -17.64 -18.45
C LYS A 19 6.99 -18.52 -17.80
N LYS A 20 7.38 -19.54 -17.03
CA LYS A 20 6.41 -20.43 -16.34
C LYS A 20 5.60 -19.70 -15.26
N ARG A 21 6.19 -18.70 -14.60
CA ARG A 21 5.46 -17.83 -13.66
C ARG A 21 4.42 -16.99 -14.40
N LEU A 22 4.79 -16.41 -15.55
CA LEU A 22 3.87 -15.64 -16.38
C LEU A 22 2.73 -16.50 -16.91
N GLU A 23 3.00 -17.73 -17.36
CA GLU A 23 1.97 -18.69 -17.80
C GLU A 23 0.96 -18.97 -16.66
N PHE A 24 1.46 -19.27 -15.46
CA PHE A 24 0.59 -19.48 -14.29
C PHE A 24 -0.28 -18.25 -13.96
N VAL A 25 0.30 -17.05 -13.99
CA VAL A 25 -0.44 -15.79 -13.76
C VAL A 25 -1.46 -15.56 -14.86
N ALA A 26 -1.08 -15.84 -16.11
CA ALA A 26 -1.96 -15.69 -17.27
C ALA A 26 -3.18 -16.59 -17.19
N ASP A 27 -3.00 -17.86 -16.83
CA ASP A 27 -4.09 -18.81 -16.67
C ASP A 27 -5.01 -18.39 -15.50
N PHE A 28 -4.41 -17.93 -14.38
CA PHE A 28 -5.17 -17.44 -13.23
C PHE A 28 -6.01 -16.20 -13.56
N ALA A 29 -5.48 -15.26 -14.35
CA ALA A 29 -6.11 -13.97 -14.63
C ALA A 29 -6.78 -13.87 -16.01
N ASN A 30 -6.81 -14.95 -16.80
CA ASN A 30 -7.23 -14.95 -18.21
C ASN A 30 -6.54 -13.85 -19.05
N LEU A 31 -5.20 -13.83 -19.01
CA LEU A 31 -4.44 -12.85 -19.78
C LEU A 31 -4.38 -13.26 -21.25
N THR A 32 -4.62 -12.31 -22.16
CA THR A 32 -4.44 -12.51 -23.60
C THR A 32 -2.96 -12.54 -23.97
N GLU A 33 -2.63 -12.98 -25.18
CA GLU A 33 -1.24 -12.96 -25.64
C GLU A 33 -0.68 -11.53 -25.74
N GLU A 34 -1.50 -10.54 -26.10
CA GLU A 34 -1.14 -9.12 -26.13
C GLU A 34 -0.81 -8.62 -24.72
N GLU A 35 -1.60 -9.00 -23.72
CA GLU A 35 -1.35 -8.64 -22.33
C GLU A 35 -0.08 -9.30 -21.77
N LYS A 36 0.20 -10.56 -22.14
CA LYS A 36 1.46 -11.23 -21.78
C LYS A 36 2.66 -10.48 -22.38
N LYS A 37 2.54 -10.01 -23.63
CA LYS A 37 3.59 -9.24 -24.32
C LYS A 37 3.88 -7.89 -23.67
N LEU A 38 2.94 -7.30 -22.92
CA LEU A 38 3.24 -6.10 -22.12
C LEU A 38 4.29 -6.38 -21.04
N LEU A 39 4.30 -7.60 -20.49
CA LEU A 39 5.22 -8.02 -19.44
C LEU A 39 6.52 -8.59 -20.01
N LEU A 40 6.43 -9.43 -21.04
CA LEU A 40 7.56 -10.20 -21.55
C LEU A 40 7.43 -10.46 -23.05
N VAL A 41 8.48 -10.13 -23.82
CA VAL A 41 8.64 -10.48 -25.23
C VAL A 41 10.00 -11.15 -25.41
N ASP A 42 10.04 -12.40 -25.90
CA ASP A 42 11.28 -13.16 -26.12
C ASP A 42 12.25 -13.16 -24.92
N SER A 43 11.71 -13.32 -23.71
CA SER A 43 12.44 -13.27 -22.43
C SER A 43 13.10 -11.92 -22.10
N LYS A 44 12.74 -10.86 -22.81
CA LYS A 44 13.08 -9.46 -22.51
C LYS A 44 11.87 -8.74 -21.92
N PRO A 45 12.08 -7.67 -21.13
CA PRO A 45 10.98 -6.80 -20.70
C PRO A 45 10.13 -6.39 -21.91
N GLY A 46 8.81 -6.47 -21.75
CA GLY A 46 7.86 -6.01 -22.76
C GLY A 46 7.91 -4.50 -22.96
N THR A 47 7.03 -3.97 -23.80
CA THR A 47 6.98 -2.53 -24.14
C THR A 47 6.54 -1.64 -22.97
N GLY A 48 5.97 -2.22 -21.91
CA GLY A 48 5.62 -1.52 -20.67
C GLY A 48 4.83 -0.24 -20.89
N LEU A 49 5.45 0.90 -20.55
CA LEU A 49 4.95 2.27 -20.75
C LEU A 49 5.72 2.93 -21.89
N ASP A 50 5.02 3.38 -22.94
CA ASP A 50 5.66 4.10 -24.03
C ASP A 50 6.01 5.56 -23.66
N LEU A 51 7.02 6.14 -24.31
CA LEU A 51 7.51 7.49 -24.02
C LEU A 51 6.46 8.59 -24.24
N LYS A 52 5.55 8.41 -25.20
CA LYS A 52 4.49 9.41 -25.45
C LYS A 52 3.50 9.43 -24.30
N THR A 53 3.12 8.25 -23.80
CA THR A 53 2.27 8.14 -22.60
C THR A 53 3.00 8.68 -21.38
N ALA A 54 4.30 8.39 -21.21
CA ALA A 54 5.09 8.93 -20.11
C ALA A 54 5.15 10.47 -20.13
N ASP A 55 5.40 11.08 -21.30
CA ASP A 55 5.47 12.54 -21.49
C ASP A 55 4.14 13.27 -21.25
N MET A 56 3.01 12.56 -21.40
CA MET A 56 1.70 13.09 -21.00
C MET A 56 1.42 12.97 -19.50
N MET A 57 2.15 12.10 -18.78
CA MET A 57 1.90 11.83 -17.36
C MET A 57 2.60 12.82 -16.45
N ILE A 58 3.81 13.26 -16.80
CA ILE A 58 4.63 14.17 -16.00
C ILE A 58 5.44 15.10 -16.91
N GLU A 59 6.01 16.16 -16.34
CA GLU A 59 6.83 17.14 -17.06
C GLU A 59 8.27 16.67 -17.28
N ASN A 60 8.94 17.21 -18.32
CA ASN A 60 10.37 17.04 -18.60
C ASN A 60 10.84 15.58 -18.73
N VAL A 61 10.05 14.74 -19.42
CA VAL A 61 10.38 13.32 -19.60
C VAL A 61 11.57 13.14 -20.54
N ILE A 62 12.57 12.39 -20.07
CA ILE A 62 13.75 11.98 -20.86
C ILE A 62 13.86 10.46 -21.01
N GLY A 63 12.94 9.70 -20.43
CA GLY A 63 12.96 8.24 -20.40
C GLY A 63 11.96 7.64 -19.40
N THR A 64 11.99 6.31 -19.28
CA THR A 64 11.25 5.54 -18.27
C THR A 64 12.21 4.85 -17.30
N PHE A 65 11.74 4.53 -16.10
CA PHE A 65 12.50 3.82 -15.07
C PHE A 65 11.75 2.56 -14.66
N ASP A 66 12.43 1.41 -14.72
CA ASP A 66 11.82 0.12 -14.44
C ASP A 66 12.16 -0.37 -13.03
N LEU A 67 11.14 -0.90 -12.34
CA LEU A 67 11.27 -1.64 -11.09
C LEU A 67 10.81 -3.09 -11.29
N PRO A 68 11.38 -4.07 -10.56
CA PRO A 68 10.96 -5.46 -10.67
C PRO A 68 9.48 -5.65 -10.31
N LEU A 69 8.72 -6.32 -11.18
CA LEU A 69 7.36 -6.75 -10.91
C LEU A 69 7.34 -8.24 -10.53
N GLY A 70 7.00 -8.51 -9.27
CA GLY A 70 6.73 -9.85 -8.74
C GLY A 70 5.24 -10.11 -8.52
N VAL A 71 4.90 -11.36 -8.20
CA VAL A 71 3.55 -11.74 -7.78
C VAL A 71 3.63 -12.52 -6.48
N ALA A 72 2.98 -11.99 -5.44
CA ALA A 72 2.75 -12.67 -4.18
C ALA A 72 1.61 -13.68 -4.34
N VAL A 73 1.82 -14.88 -3.82
CA VAL A 73 0.93 -16.04 -3.97
C VAL A 73 0.35 -16.47 -2.62
N ASN A 74 -0.62 -17.39 -2.65
CA ASN A 74 -1.30 -17.97 -1.49
C ASN A 74 -2.29 -17.05 -0.74
N PHE A 75 -2.57 -15.84 -1.20
CA PHE A 75 -3.52 -14.97 -0.50
C PHE A 75 -4.96 -15.49 -0.63
N LEU A 76 -5.57 -15.80 0.51
CA LEU A 76 -7.00 -16.05 0.66
C LEU A 76 -7.56 -14.91 1.50
N ILE A 77 -8.41 -14.08 0.93
CA ILE A 77 -8.96 -12.89 1.59
C ILE A 77 -10.47 -12.95 1.42
N ASN A 78 -11.21 -12.97 2.53
CA ASN A 78 -12.67 -13.13 2.52
C ASN A 78 -13.11 -14.31 1.64
N GLU A 79 -12.46 -15.47 1.81
CA GLU A 79 -12.75 -16.71 1.08
C GLU A 79 -12.46 -16.67 -0.43
N ARG A 80 -11.86 -15.58 -0.94
CA ARG A 80 -11.45 -15.44 -2.33
C ARG A 80 -9.93 -15.49 -2.48
N ASP A 81 -9.48 -16.22 -3.48
CA ASP A 81 -8.07 -16.34 -3.85
C ASP A 81 -7.59 -15.13 -4.67
N TYR A 82 -6.41 -14.61 -4.33
CA TYR A 82 -5.77 -13.48 -5.03
C TYR A 82 -4.31 -13.80 -5.39
N LEU A 83 -3.93 -13.45 -6.62
CA LEU A 83 -2.53 -13.23 -7.00
C LEU A 83 -2.24 -11.74 -6.87
N ILE A 84 -1.21 -11.38 -6.11
CA ILE A 84 -0.95 -9.98 -5.73
C ILE A 84 0.29 -9.47 -6.46
N PRO A 85 0.14 -8.64 -7.51
CA PRO A 85 1.24 -7.96 -8.15
C PRO A 85 1.93 -7.00 -7.18
N MET A 86 3.25 -7.02 -7.16
CA MET A 86 4.09 -6.21 -6.28
C MET A 86 5.27 -5.66 -7.08
N VAL A 87 5.38 -4.33 -7.17
CA VAL A 87 6.52 -3.64 -7.80
C VAL A 87 7.47 -3.15 -6.72
N ILE A 88 8.65 -3.77 -6.61
CA ILE A 88 9.63 -3.44 -5.57
C ILE A 88 11.03 -3.97 -5.92
N GLU A 89 12.06 -3.23 -5.55
CA GLU A 89 13.48 -3.59 -5.70
C GLU A 89 14.03 -4.38 -4.51
N GLU A 90 13.41 -4.25 -3.35
CA GLU A 90 13.86 -4.89 -2.12
C GLU A 90 13.68 -6.42 -2.18
N SER A 91 14.79 -7.11 -1.94
CA SER A 91 14.84 -8.56 -1.90
C SER A 91 13.95 -9.14 -0.80
N SER A 92 13.47 -10.37 -1.00
CA SER A 92 12.67 -11.14 -0.04
C SER A 92 11.26 -10.61 0.26
N VAL A 93 10.91 -9.37 -0.08
CA VAL A 93 9.59 -8.79 0.24
C VAL A 93 8.44 -9.64 -0.31
N VAL A 94 8.44 -9.93 -1.62
CA VAL A 94 7.39 -10.74 -2.27
C VAL A 94 7.33 -12.17 -1.71
N ALA A 95 8.49 -12.74 -1.37
CA ALA A 95 8.59 -14.08 -0.81
C ALA A 95 8.05 -14.14 0.63
N ALA A 96 8.35 -13.11 1.44
CA ALA A 96 7.88 -12.94 2.80
C ALA A 96 6.35 -12.83 2.85
N ALA A 97 5.76 -11.95 2.03
CA ALA A 97 4.30 -11.83 1.87
C ALA A 97 3.65 -13.18 1.50
N SER A 98 4.21 -13.88 0.50
CA SER A 98 3.70 -15.18 0.04
C SER A 98 3.77 -16.28 1.10
N ASN A 99 4.82 -16.25 1.94
CA ASN A 99 4.99 -17.22 3.03
C ASN A 99 4.00 -16.94 4.18
N ALA A 100 3.88 -15.70 4.62
CA ALA A 100 2.91 -15.32 5.64
C ALA A 100 1.47 -15.60 5.20
N ALA A 101 1.13 -15.34 3.94
CA ALA A 101 -0.17 -15.69 3.39
C ALA A 101 -0.42 -17.20 3.46
N LYS A 102 0.56 -18.03 3.10
CA LYS A 102 0.47 -19.49 3.21
C LYS A 102 0.21 -19.96 4.65
N VAL A 103 0.83 -19.31 5.64
CA VAL A 103 0.59 -19.59 7.07
C VAL A 103 -0.84 -19.21 7.46
N ALA A 104 -1.30 -18.02 7.08
CA ALA A 104 -2.67 -17.56 7.35
C ALA A 104 -3.73 -18.50 6.78
N ARG A 105 -3.50 -19.06 5.57
CA ARG A 105 -4.44 -19.99 4.92
C ARG A 105 -4.81 -21.20 5.77
N VAL A 106 -3.93 -21.65 6.67
CA VAL A 106 -4.19 -22.83 7.54
C VAL A 106 -5.47 -22.62 8.36
N ASN A 107 -5.74 -21.39 8.79
CA ASN A 107 -6.95 -21.00 9.52
C ASN A 107 -7.91 -20.16 8.68
N GLY A 108 -7.94 -20.34 7.35
CA GLY A 108 -8.91 -19.69 6.46
C GLY A 108 -8.46 -18.34 5.87
N GLY A 109 -7.20 -17.95 6.04
CA GLY A 109 -6.64 -16.75 5.43
C GLY A 109 -6.97 -15.46 6.20
N PHE A 110 -7.17 -14.38 5.46
CA PHE A 110 -7.43 -13.05 5.99
C PHE A 110 -8.94 -12.75 5.93
N LYS A 111 -9.44 -12.10 6.97
CA LYS A 111 -10.75 -11.45 6.98
C LYS A 111 -10.54 -9.94 6.96
N ALA A 112 -11.10 -9.28 5.96
CA ALA A 112 -10.85 -7.86 5.72
C ALA A 112 -12.13 -7.10 5.39
N ARG A 113 -12.16 -5.82 5.76
CA ARG A 113 -13.25 -4.88 5.46
C ARG A 113 -12.69 -3.48 5.25
N ALA A 114 -13.43 -2.63 4.57
CA ALA A 114 -13.12 -1.21 4.42
C ALA A 114 -14.33 -0.37 4.86
N SER A 115 -14.07 0.84 5.35
CA SER A 115 -15.12 1.84 5.55
C SER A 115 -15.60 2.39 4.20
N GLU A 116 -16.53 3.34 4.26
CA GLU A 116 -16.87 4.14 3.09
C GLU A 116 -15.65 4.92 2.57
N SER A 117 -15.68 5.27 1.28
CA SER A 117 -14.61 6.01 0.59
C SER A 117 -14.66 7.51 0.91
N ILE A 118 -14.71 7.87 2.20
CA ILE A 118 -14.83 9.26 2.63
C ILE A 118 -13.45 9.92 2.69
N MET A 119 -13.22 10.88 1.80
CA MET A 119 -12.06 11.78 1.85
C MET A 119 -12.43 13.11 2.51
N ILE A 120 -11.43 13.74 3.12
CA ILE A 120 -11.59 15.03 3.83
C ILE A 120 -11.02 16.14 2.96
N GLY A 121 -11.84 17.10 2.55
CA GLY A 121 -11.41 18.38 2.00
C GLY A 121 -11.34 19.45 3.07
N GLN A 122 -10.28 20.24 3.13
CA GLN A 122 -10.09 21.28 4.13
C GLN A 122 -10.18 22.68 3.52
N ILE A 123 -10.99 23.53 4.12
CA ILE A 123 -11.09 24.95 3.81
C ILE A 123 -10.63 25.72 5.04
N GLN A 124 -9.51 26.43 4.89
CA GLN A 124 -8.90 27.22 5.96
C GLN A 124 -9.43 28.65 5.93
N VAL A 125 -10.12 29.07 6.99
CA VAL A 125 -10.64 30.43 7.17
C VAL A 125 -9.82 31.16 8.25
N VAL A 126 -9.32 32.34 7.90
CA VAL A 126 -8.51 33.21 8.77
C VAL A 126 -9.10 34.62 8.86
N GLY A 127 -8.54 35.47 9.73
CA GLY A 127 -8.92 36.88 9.81
C GLY A 127 -10.19 37.18 10.62
N ILE A 128 -10.75 36.17 11.30
CA ILE A 128 -11.86 36.34 12.23
C ILE A 128 -11.28 36.61 13.63
N GLN A 129 -11.53 37.79 14.17
CA GLN A 129 -10.96 38.22 15.45
C GLN A 129 -11.96 38.11 16.61
N GLY A 130 -11.56 37.40 17.66
CA GLY A 130 -12.32 37.24 18.90
C GLY A 130 -13.06 35.91 18.97
N GLU A 131 -12.96 35.25 20.13
CA GLU A 131 -13.49 33.91 20.38
C GLU A 131 -14.99 33.80 20.07
N SER A 132 -15.79 34.79 20.49
CA SER A 132 -17.22 34.85 20.18
C SER A 132 -17.47 34.88 18.68
N LYS A 133 -16.74 35.70 17.91
CA LYS A 133 -16.95 35.81 16.46
C LYS A 133 -16.55 34.53 15.73
N LEU A 134 -15.50 33.85 16.19
CA LEU A 134 -15.11 32.54 15.64
C LEU A 134 -16.17 31.47 15.93
N ALA A 135 -16.73 31.46 17.14
CA ALA A 135 -17.83 30.57 17.49
C ALA A 135 -19.08 30.86 16.65
N ASP A 136 -19.42 32.13 16.45
CA ASP A 136 -20.55 32.56 15.62
C ASP A 136 -20.36 32.16 14.16
N ALA A 137 -19.17 32.38 13.59
CA ALA A 137 -18.82 31.96 12.23
C ALA A 137 -18.89 30.44 12.06
N MET A 138 -18.37 29.68 13.03
CA MET A 138 -18.44 28.22 13.04
C MET A 138 -19.89 27.73 13.07
N LEU A 139 -20.75 28.37 13.86
CA LEU A 139 -22.18 28.06 13.93
C LEU A 139 -22.91 28.44 12.63
N ALA A 140 -22.57 29.59 12.03
CA ALA A 140 -23.15 30.04 10.78
C ALA A 140 -22.86 29.06 9.63
N VAL A 141 -21.62 28.56 9.51
CA VAL A 141 -21.26 27.52 8.55
C VAL A 141 -22.07 26.25 8.77
N ARG A 142 -22.23 25.81 10.03
CA ARG A 142 -23.04 24.62 10.34
C ARG A 142 -24.52 24.81 9.98
N LYS A 143 -25.07 26.03 10.15
CA LYS A 143 -26.46 26.34 9.78
C LYS A 143 -26.68 26.32 8.27
N GLN A 144 -25.67 26.68 7.47
CA GLN A 144 -25.73 26.64 6.00
C GLN A 144 -25.12 25.36 5.41
N LYS A 145 -24.97 24.30 6.21
CA LYS A 145 -24.37 23.02 5.78
C LYS A 145 -25.00 22.50 4.49
N ASP A 146 -26.32 22.45 4.40
CA ASP A 146 -27.01 21.85 3.23
C ASP A 146 -26.74 22.64 1.95
N GLU A 147 -26.71 23.97 2.02
CA GLU A 147 -26.38 24.84 0.89
C GLU A 147 -24.93 24.61 0.42
N ILE A 148 -23.98 24.54 1.36
CA ILE A 148 -22.57 24.25 1.06
C ILE A 148 -22.43 22.86 0.40
N LEU A 149 -23.11 21.85 0.93
CA LEU A 149 -23.06 20.49 0.37
C LEU A 149 -23.68 20.42 -1.02
N ASN A 150 -24.78 21.13 -1.26
CA ASN A 150 -25.40 21.20 -2.59
C ASN A 150 -24.46 21.86 -3.59
N MET A 151 -23.86 23.00 -3.25
CA MET A 151 -22.90 23.71 -4.10
C MET A 151 -21.65 22.85 -4.42
N ALA A 152 -21.15 22.11 -3.43
CA ALA A 152 -20.06 21.15 -3.66
C ALA A 152 -20.49 20.03 -4.63
N ASN A 153 -21.67 19.47 -4.45
CA ASN A 153 -22.19 18.37 -5.27
C ASN A 153 -22.50 18.79 -6.72
N GLU A 154 -22.78 20.06 -6.99
CA GLU A 154 -22.97 20.58 -8.35
C GLU A 154 -21.70 20.47 -9.22
N GLN A 155 -20.52 20.39 -8.60
CA GLN A 155 -19.23 20.37 -9.31
C GLN A 155 -18.94 19.03 -10.00
N ASP A 156 -19.54 17.93 -9.53
CA ASP A 156 -19.29 16.59 -10.10
C ASP A 156 -20.57 15.75 -10.16
N LYS A 157 -21.35 16.00 -11.22
CA LYS A 157 -22.61 15.28 -11.50
C LYS A 157 -22.39 13.78 -11.71
N VAL A 158 -21.21 13.36 -12.19
CA VAL A 158 -20.90 11.95 -12.41
C VAL A 158 -20.72 11.25 -11.06
N LEU A 159 -19.90 11.81 -10.18
CA LEU A 159 -19.68 11.27 -8.85
C LEU A 159 -20.99 11.20 -8.04
N VAL A 160 -21.80 12.27 -8.08
CA VAL A 160 -23.11 12.30 -7.43
C VAL A 160 -24.07 11.26 -8.03
N GLY A 161 -24.10 11.13 -9.36
CA GLY A 161 -24.91 10.13 -10.06
C GLY A 161 -24.53 8.68 -9.72
N LEU A 162 -23.26 8.44 -9.37
CA LEU A 162 -22.78 7.14 -8.85
C LEU A 162 -23.06 6.95 -7.35
N GLY A 163 -23.80 7.87 -6.72
CA GLY A 163 -24.15 7.86 -5.29
C GLY A 163 -23.03 8.38 -4.38
N GLY A 164 -21.99 9.00 -4.94
CA GLY A 164 -20.89 9.65 -4.20
C GLY A 164 -21.21 11.10 -3.85
N GLY A 165 -20.18 11.93 -3.75
CA GLY A 165 -20.28 13.37 -3.52
C GLY A 165 -20.09 13.77 -2.05
N ALA A 166 -20.19 15.07 -1.78
CA ALA A 166 -20.13 15.64 -0.44
C ALA A 166 -21.33 15.13 0.39
N LYS A 167 -21.03 14.43 1.49
CA LYS A 167 -21.99 13.77 2.38
C LYS A 167 -22.21 14.54 3.68
N ASP A 168 -21.15 15.17 4.18
CA ASP A 168 -21.19 15.83 5.47
C ASP A 168 -20.17 16.97 5.53
N LEU A 169 -20.29 17.79 6.56
CA LEU A 169 -19.44 18.94 6.85
C LEU A 169 -19.14 18.99 8.34
N GLU A 170 -17.85 19.00 8.68
CA GLU A 170 -17.38 19.20 10.05
C GLU A 170 -16.68 20.57 10.17
N THR A 171 -16.70 21.18 11.36
CA THR A 171 -15.95 22.43 11.61
C THR A 171 -15.20 22.36 12.92
N ARG A 172 -13.99 22.92 12.93
CA ARG A 172 -13.12 23.00 14.11
C ARG A 172 -12.39 24.33 14.18
N ILE A 173 -12.16 24.82 15.39
CA ILE A 173 -11.27 25.96 15.64
C ILE A 173 -9.93 25.40 16.09
N ILE A 174 -8.83 25.85 15.49
CA ILE A 174 -7.48 25.49 15.89
C ILE A 174 -6.70 26.73 16.31
N LYS A 175 -5.86 26.58 17.33
CA LYS A 175 -4.95 27.62 17.80
C LYS A 175 -3.59 27.40 17.13
N THR A 176 -3.03 28.45 16.53
CA THR A 176 -1.73 28.40 15.86
C THR A 176 -0.85 29.57 16.31
N SER A 177 0.42 29.54 15.95
CA SER A 177 1.35 30.68 16.15
C SER A 177 0.93 31.94 15.38
N SER A 178 0.09 31.80 14.34
CA SER A 178 -0.42 32.90 13.53
C SER A 178 -1.83 33.35 13.95
N GLY A 179 -2.32 32.87 15.10
CA GLY A 179 -3.66 33.14 15.60
C GLY A 179 -4.61 31.96 15.44
N GLU A 180 -5.86 32.17 15.84
CA GLU A 180 -6.92 31.17 15.74
C GLU A 180 -7.44 31.07 14.30
N MET A 181 -7.79 29.86 13.88
CA MET A 181 -8.29 29.57 12.53
C MET A 181 -9.55 28.71 12.63
N LEU A 182 -10.54 29.02 11.80
CA LEU A 182 -11.67 28.13 11.56
C LEU A 182 -11.34 27.22 10.38
N ILE A 183 -11.40 25.91 10.61
CA ILE A 183 -11.21 24.90 9.57
C ILE A 183 -12.55 24.23 9.31
N VAL A 184 -12.99 24.29 8.06
CA VAL A 184 -14.16 23.58 7.57
C VAL A 184 -13.68 22.33 6.84
N HIS A 185 -14.22 21.18 7.19
CA HIS A 185 -13.99 19.92 6.52
C HIS A 185 -15.21 19.54 5.68
N LEU A 186 -15.02 19.31 4.38
CA LEU A 186 -15.99 18.60 3.55
C LEU A 186 -15.68 17.11 3.59
N LEU A 187 -16.67 16.29 3.95
CA LEU A 187 -16.57 14.83 3.91
C LEU A 187 -17.17 14.33 2.60
N VAL A 188 -16.34 13.83 1.69
CA VAL A 188 -16.74 13.50 0.32
C VAL A 188 -16.58 12.01 0.07
N ASP A 189 -17.66 11.33 -0.30
CA ASP A 189 -17.59 9.95 -0.80
C ASP A 189 -17.12 9.95 -2.25
N VAL A 190 -15.89 9.50 -2.45
CA VAL A 190 -15.21 9.50 -3.76
C VAL A 190 -15.31 8.16 -4.49
N LYS A 191 -16.11 7.22 -3.96
CA LYS A 191 -16.34 5.89 -4.53
C LYS A 191 -15.03 5.17 -4.90
N ASP A 192 -14.80 4.96 -6.19
CA ASP A 192 -13.68 4.20 -6.74
C ASP A 192 -12.47 5.06 -7.09
N ALA A 193 -12.55 6.38 -6.90
CA ALA A 193 -11.42 7.27 -7.07
C ALA A 193 -10.61 7.42 -5.78
N MET A 194 -9.35 7.85 -5.91
CA MET A 194 -8.57 8.32 -4.75
C MET A 194 -9.17 9.60 -4.16
N GLY A 195 -9.61 10.53 -5.02
CA GLY A 195 -10.46 11.65 -4.63
C GLY A 195 -9.81 13.05 -4.60
N ALA A 196 -8.49 13.17 -4.75
CA ALA A 196 -7.79 14.46 -4.64
C ALA A 196 -8.41 15.58 -5.48
N ASN A 197 -8.54 15.38 -6.80
CA ASN A 197 -9.05 16.43 -7.69
C ASN A 197 -10.50 16.77 -7.39
N ALA A 198 -11.37 15.77 -7.23
CA ALA A 198 -12.79 15.99 -6.94
C ALA A 198 -12.98 16.79 -5.64
N VAL A 199 -12.29 16.40 -4.57
CA VAL A 199 -12.36 17.09 -3.27
C VAL A 199 -11.81 18.52 -3.35
N ASN A 200 -10.69 18.73 -4.04
CA ASN A 200 -10.11 20.06 -4.21
C ASN A 200 -11.06 20.99 -4.98
N THR A 201 -11.62 20.52 -6.10
CA THR A 201 -12.60 21.28 -6.89
C THR A 201 -13.84 21.63 -6.06
N MET A 202 -14.36 20.70 -5.26
CA MET A 202 -15.47 20.98 -4.34
C MET A 202 -15.09 22.04 -3.29
N CYS A 203 -13.90 21.96 -2.69
CA CYS A 203 -13.41 22.95 -1.73
C CYS A 203 -13.24 24.33 -2.35
N GLU A 204 -12.75 24.40 -3.60
CA GLU A 204 -12.60 25.64 -4.34
C GLU A 204 -13.95 26.29 -4.65
N ALA A 205 -14.92 25.50 -5.09
CA ALA A 205 -16.25 25.99 -5.44
C ALA A 205 -17.01 26.59 -4.24
N VAL A 206 -16.93 25.96 -3.06
CA VAL A 206 -17.65 26.45 -1.88
C VAL A 206 -16.91 27.56 -1.12
N ALA A 207 -15.65 27.82 -1.44
CA ALA A 207 -14.83 28.78 -0.70
C ALA A 207 -15.41 30.21 -0.67
N PRO A 208 -15.93 30.78 -1.78
CA PRO A 208 -16.55 32.11 -1.74
C PRO A 208 -17.75 32.19 -0.79
N LEU A 209 -18.61 31.16 -0.79
CA LEU A 209 -19.75 31.08 0.13
C LEU A 209 -19.27 31.00 1.59
N VAL A 210 -18.23 30.21 1.88
CA VAL A 210 -17.65 30.14 3.22
C VAL A 210 -17.04 31.50 3.66
N GLU A 211 -16.40 32.25 2.77
CA GLU A 211 -15.94 33.63 3.06
C GLU A 211 -17.11 34.55 3.40
N GLU A 212 -18.19 34.51 2.62
CA GLU A 212 -19.40 35.31 2.85
C GLU A 212 -20.05 35.01 4.21
N ILE A 213 -20.26 33.72 4.52
CA ILE A 213 -20.89 33.27 5.77
C ILE A 213 -20.08 33.72 6.99
N THR A 214 -18.76 33.62 6.90
CA THR A 214 -17.88 33.79 8.06
C THR A 214 -17.38 35.21 8.22
N GLY A 215 -17.44 36.03 7.17
CA GLY A 215 -16.74 37.32 7.09
C GLY A 215 -15.21 37.20 7.16
N GLY A 216 -14.69 35.97 7.10
CA GLY A 216 -13.27 35.66 7.13
C GLY A 216 -12.67 35.57 5.72
N LYS A 217 -11.37 35.29 5.67
CA LYS A 217 -10.63 35.08 4.42
C LYS A 217 -10.23 33.62 4.29
N VAL A 218 -10.58 32.98 3.19
CA VAL A 218 -10.17 31.62 2.85
C VAL A 218 -8.76 31.63 2.27
N ARG A 219 -7.95 30.64 2.67
CA ARG A 219 -6.59 30.44 2.18
C ARG A 219 -6.46 29.09 1.48
N LEU A 220 -6.26 28.01 2.23
CA LEU A 220 -6.13 26.66 1.68
C LEU A 220 -7.51 26.05 1.41
N ARG A 221 -7.61 25.33 0.28
CA ARG A 221 -8.76 24.54 -0.21
C ARG A 221 -8.21 23.24 -0.75
N ILE A 222 -7.95 22.29 0.14
CA ILE A 222 -7.07 21.17 -0.19
C ILE A 222 -7.49 19.92 0.57
N ILE A 223 -7.36 18.77 -0.07
CA ILE A 223 -7.55 17.46 0.55
C ILE A 223 -6.60 17.23 1.74
N SER A 224 -7.06 16.50 2.74
CA SER A 224 -6.22 15.95 3.80
C SER A 224 -5.79 14.52 3.45
N ASN A 225 -4.47 14.25 3.48
CA ASN A 225 -3.95 12.88 3.33
C ASN A 225 -4.04 12.05 4.62
N LEU A 226 -4.36 12.66 5.77
CA LEU A 226 -4.81 11.90 6.94
C LEU A 226 -6.26 11.45 6.69
N ALA A 227 -6.41 10.41 5.89
CA ALA A 227 -7.71 9.87 5.46
C ALA A 227 -8.33 8.95 6.53
N ASP A 228 -8.45 9.45 7.76
CA ASP A 228 -8.91 8.67 8.93
C ASP A 228 -10.40 8.27 8.87
N LYS A 229 -11.16 8.78 7.89
CA LYS A 229 -12.53 8.33 7.54
C LYS A 229 -12.56 7.26 6.44
N ARG A 230 -11.40 6.92 5.85
CA ARG A 230 -11.24 5.92 4.77
C ARG A 230 -10.26 4.83 5.19
N LEU A 231 -10.72 4.00 6.12
CA LEU A 231 -9.93 2.97 6.79
C LEU A 231 -10.15 1.59 6.19
N ALA A 232 -9.08 0.84 6.04
CA ALA A 232 -9.10 -0.58 5.76
C ALA A 232 -8.63 -1.38 6.97
N TYR A 233 -9.22 -2.55 7.12
CA TYR A 233 -9.00 -3.46 8.25
C TYR A 233 -8.73 -4.84 7.69
N ALA A 234 -7.74 -5.53 8.26
CA ALA A 234 -7.54 -6.96 8.01
C ALA A 234 -7.17 -7.67 9.30
N THR A 235 -7.62 -8.92 9.42
CA THR A 235 -7.33 -9.81 10.55
C THR A 235 -6.98 -11.19 10.03
N ALA A 236 -6.08 -11.88 10.71
CA ALA A 236 -5.74 -13.27 10.41
C ALA A 236 -5.35 -14.04 11.67
N VAL A 237 -5.63 -15.34 11.67
CA VAL A 237 -5.15 -16.28 12.68
C VAL A 237 -4.03 -17.11 12.06
N PHE A 238 -2.83 -17.01 12.63
CA PHE A 238 -1.65 -17.69 12.15
C PHE A 238 -1.39 -18.92 13.01
N ASP A 239 -1.46 -20.09 12.37
CA ASP A 239 -1.26 -21.38 13.04
C ASP A 239 0.13 -21.45 13.70
N LYS A 240 0.16 -21.77 15.00
CA LYS A 240 1.40 -21.80 15.76
C LYS A 240 2.43 -22.79 15.20
N ASN A 241 1.98 -23.95 14.72
CA ASN A 241 2.89 -24.99 14.24
C ASN A 241 3.48 -24.59 12.88
N ALA A 242 2.66 -24.01 12.00
CA ALA A 242 3.10 -23.46 10.73
C ALA A 242 4.03 -22.25 10.89
N LEU A 243 3.89 -21.48 11.98
CA LEU A 243 4.83 -20.42 12.34
C LEU A 243 6.17 -20.96 12.83
N GLY A 244 6.19 -22.10 13.52
CA GLY A 244 7.40 -22.71 14.07
C GLY A 244 7.33 -23.07 15.55
N GLY A 245 6.15 -23.00 16.17
CA GLY A 245 5.91 -23.38 17.56
C GLY A 245 5.54 -22.20 18.46
N SER A 246 5.23 -22.51 19.72
CA SER A 246 4.81 -21.52 20.72
C SER A 246 5.87 -20.47 21.02
N GLU A 247 7.15 -20.85 21.05
CA GLU A 247 8.27 -19.93 21.29
C GLU A 247 8.37 -18.84 20.22
N VAL A 248 8.12 -19.19 18.95
CA VAL A 248 8.07 -18.23 17.84
C VAL A 248 6.91 -17.26 18.02
N VAL A 249 5.75 -17.74 18.48
CA VAL A 249 4.60 -16.88 18.78
C VAL A 249 4.94 -15.90 19.90
N ASP A 250 5.60 -16.36 20.96
CA ASP A 250 6.00 -15.51 22.08
C ASP A 250 7.04 -14.46 21.65
N GLY A 251 8.07 -14.83 20.89
CA GLY A 251 9.03 -13.89 20.35
C GLY A 251 8.40 -12.83 19.42
N ILE A 252 7.37 -13.19 18.65
CA ILE A 252 6.61 -12.21 17.85
C ILE A 252 5.85 -11.23 18.76
N LEU A 253 5.24 -11.71 19.84
CA LEU A 253 4.52 -10.85 20.79
C LEU A 253 5.47 -9.91 21.54
N GLU A 254 6.67 -10.38 21.91
CA GLU A 254 7.73 -9.55 22.50
C GLU A 254 8.23 -8.48 21.51
N ALA A 255 8.45 -8.85 20.25
CA ALA A 255 8.86 -7.91 19.21
C ALA A 255 7.76 -6.85 18.93
N TYR A 256 6.49 -7.24 18.98
CA TYR A 256 5.36 -6.31 18.91
C TYR A 256 5.32 -5.39 20.15
N ALA A 257 5.46 -5.93 21.35
CA ALA A 257 5.49 -5.14 22.58
C ALA A 257 6.63 -4.11 22.57
N PHE A 258 7.80 -4.47 22.05
CA PHE A 258 8.90 -3.53 21.82
C PHE A 258 8.50 -2.41 20.85
N ALA A 259 7.87 -2.75 19.72
CA ALA A 259 7.38 -1.76 18.77
C ALA A 259 6.31 -0.84 19.36
N ASP A 260 5.42 -1.35 20.21
CA ASP A 260 4.44 -0.52 20.91
C ASP A 260 5.09 0.39 21.95
N ALA A 261 6.12 -0.10 22.65
CA ALA A 261 6.80 0.65 23.71
C ALA A 261 7.81 1.69 23.21
N ASP A 262 8.31 1.61 21.97
CA ASP A 262 9.39 2.46 21.46
C ASP A 262 9.15 2.97 20.02
N PRO A 263 9.03 4.30 19.78
CA PRO A 263 8.92 4.90 18.46
C PRO A 263 10.04 4.52 17.48
N TYR A 264 11.27 4.31 17.96
CA TYR A 264 12.37 3.88 17.08
C TYR A 264 12.09 2.51 16.48
N ARG A 265 11.53 1.59 17.28
CA ARG A 265 11.11 0.29 16.79
C ARG A 265 9.81 0.37 15.99
N ALA A 266 8.83 1.17 16.44
CA ALA A 266 7.57 1.39 15.72
C ALA A 266 7.80 1.86 14.28
N ALA A 267 8.76 2.77 14.06
CA ALA A 267 9.10 3.25 12.72
C ALA A 267 9.56 2.10 11.80
N THR A 268 10.44 1.24 12.29
CA THR A 268 10.92 0.07 11.54
C THR A 268 9.82 -0.98 11.35
N HIS A 269 8.95 -1.14 12.35
CA HIS A 269 7.79 -2.03 12.31
C HIS A 269 6.80 -1.62 11.21
N ASN A 270 6.47 -0.33 11.15
CA ASN A 270 5.58 0.22 10.13
C ASN A 270 6.25 0.26 8.75
N LYS A 271 7.55 0.58 8.65
CA LYS A 271 8.30 0.41 7.38
C LYS A 271 8.14 -1.01 6.82
N GLY A 272 8.21 -2.02 7.67
CA GLY A 272 7.96 -3.41 7.28
C GLY A 272 6.56 -3.66 6.71
N ILE A 273 5.52 -2.97 7.23
CA ILE A 273 4.17 -2.98 6.65
C ILE A 273 4.20 -2.34 5.25
N MET A 274 4.82 -1.17 5.16
CA MET A 274 4.81 -0.35 3.94
C MET A 274 5.57 -0.99 2.78
N ASN A 275 6.60 -1.81 3.06
CA ASN A 275 7.23 -2.67 2.04
C ASN A 275 6.22 -3.47 1.21
N GLY A 276 5.17 -4.00 1.86
CA GLY A 276 4.13 -4.76 1.19
C GLY A 276 3.08 -3.84 0.56
N VAL A 277 2.64 -2.84 1.31
CA VAL A 277 1.60 -1.89 0.88
C VAL A 277 2.03 -1.13 -0.38
N ASP A 278 3.18 -0.46 -0.34
CA ASP A 278 3.68 0.38 -1.42
C ASP A 278 3.93 -0.43 -2.68
N ALA A 279 4.46 -1.65 -2.54
CA ALA A 279 4.69 -2.52 -3.68
C ALA A 279 3.40 -2.83 -4.46
N VAL A 280 2.27 -2.99 -3.76
CA VAL A 280 0.96 -3.17 -4.40
C VAL A 280 0.44 -1.85 -4.94
N VAL A 281 0.53 -0.76 -4.16
CA VAL A 281 0.06 0.59 -4.54
C VAL A 281 0.72 1.06 -5.83
N ILE A 282 2.04 0.87 -5.97
CA ILE A 282 2.80 1.16 -7.20
C ILE A 282 2.30 0.28 -8.35
N ALA A 283 2.17 -1.04 -8.11
CA ALA A 283 1.75 -1.99 -9.15
C ALA A 283 0.38 -1.63 -9.75
N VAL A 284 -0.54 -1.09 -8.96
CA VAL A 284 -1.88 -0.70 -9.42
C VAL A 284 -1.98 0.77 -9.86
N GLY A 285 -0.88 1.51 -9.85
CA GLY A 285 -0.81 2.90 -10.33
C GLY A 285 -1.43 3.93 -9.39
N ASN A 286 -1.41 3.67 -8.08
CA ASN A 286 -1.89 4.59 -7.05
C ASN A 286 -0.73 5.42 -6.45
N ASP A 287 -1.09 6.50 -5.75
CA ASP A 287 -0.12 7.40 -5.10
C ASP A 287 0.35 6.81 -3.76
N TRP A 288 1.56 6.23 -3.75
CA TRP A 288 2.14 5.67 -2.53
C TRP A 288 2.51 6.74 -1.49
N ARG A 289 2.78 7.99 -1.89
CA ARG A 289 3.10 9.06 -0.95
C ARG A 289 1.87 9.46 -0.14
N ALA A 290 0.70 9.50 -0.78
CA ALA A 290 -0.57 9.75 -0.09
C ALA A 290 -0.88 8.65 0.92
N VAL A 291 -0.66 7.38 0.54
CA VAL A 291 -0.84 6.23 1.42
C VAL A 291 0.14 6.24 2.59
N GLU A 292 1.43 6.45 2.33
CA GLU A 292 2.49 6.58 3.35
C GLU A 292 2.20 7.71 4.34
N ALA A 293 1.89 8.91 3.84
CA ALA A 293 1.57 10.06 4.69
C ALA A 293 0.37 9.78 5.60
N GLY A 294 -0.70 9.19 5.06
CA GLY A 294 -1.87 8.81 5.82
C GLY A 294 -1.57 7.75 6.88
N ALA A 295 -0.87 6.68 6.50
CA ALA A 295 -0.50 5.59 7.40
C ALA A 295 0.39 6.07 8.56
N HIS A 296 1.45 6.80 8.26
CA HIS A 296 2.39 7.29 9.28
C HIS A 296 1.79 8.39 10.17
N ALA A 297 0.94 9.28 9.64
CA ALA A 297 0.22 10.25 10.47
C ALA A 297 -0.79 9.56 11.39
N TYR A 298 -1.50 8.53 10.88
CA TYR A 298 -2.46 7.75 11.67
C TYR A 298 -1.79 6.96 12.79
N ALA A 299 -0.59 6.44 12.56
CA ALA A 299 0.24 5.81 13.58
C ALA A 299 0.57 6.75 14.76
N ALA A 300 0.53 8.07 14.57
CA ALA A 300 0.82 9.07 15.60
C ALA A 300 -0.43 9.77 16.19
N ARG A 301 -1.64 9.37 15.79
CA ARG A 301 -2.89 10.08 16.09
C ARG A 301 -3.22 10.30 17.56
N TYR A 302 -2.61 9.52 18.46
CA TYR A 302 -2.78 9.63 19.91
C TYR A 302 -1.61 10.32 20.62
N GLY A 303 -0.84 11.14 19.90
CA GLY A 303 0.28 11.91 20.46
C GLY A 303 1.60 11.16 20.60
N ARG A 304 1.63 9.87 20.24
CA ARG A 304 2.86 9.07 20.14
C ARG A 304 2.80 8.17 18.91
N TYR A 305 3.90 8.06 18.19
CA TYR A 305 4.02 7.16 17.04
C TYR A 305 4.03 5.69 17.49
N LYS A 306 3.09 4.89 16.98
CA LYS A 306 2.78 3.52 17.41
C LYS A 306 2.69 2.55 16.21
N PRO A 307 2.74 1.23 16.43
CA PRO A 307 2.46 0.24 15.40
C PRO A 307 1.05 0.40 14.79
N LEU A 308 0.92 0.17 13.47
CA LEU A 308 -0.37 0.10 12.76
C LEU A 308 -1.07 -1.26 12.93
N THR A 309 -0.36 -2.25 13.46
CA THR A 309 -0.87 -3.59 13.74
C THR A 309 -0.99 -3.86 15.23
N ARG A 310 -1.82 -4.84 15.60
CA ARG A 310 -1.82 -5.43 16.95
C ARG A 310 -1.74 -6.94 16.87
N TYR A 311 -1.10 -7.54 17.87
CA TYR A 311 -0.94 -8.98 17.98
C TYR A 311 -1.29 -9.48 19.37
N TRP A 312 -1.92 -10.65 19.43
CA TRP A 312 -2.21 -11.34 20.68
C TRP A 312 -2.28 -12.85 20.44
N LYS A 313 -2.30 -13.63 21.54
CA LYS A 313 -2.47 -15.08 21.51
C LYS A 313 -3.93 -15.44 21.76
N ASN A 314 -4.50 -16.35 20.97
CA ASN A 314 -5.84 -16.89 21.25
C ASN A 314 -5.79 -18.06 22.24
N ARG A 315 -6.95 -18.60 22.62
CA ARG A 315 -7.06 -19.73 23.57
C ARG A 315 -6.36 -21.03 23.12
N ARG A 316 -6.11 -21.22 21.82
CA ARG A 316 -5.43 -22.41 21.26
C ARG A 316 -3.90 -22.24 21.20
N GLY A 317 -3.42 -21.04 21.54
CA GLY A 317 -2.02 -20.66 21.43
C GLY A 317 -1.62 -20.16 20.04
N ASP A 318 -2.57 -19.94 19.13
CA ASP A 318 -2.29 -19.36 17.81
C ASP A 318 -2.09 -17.85 17.94
N LEU A 319 -1.28 -17.29 17.05
CA LEU A 319 -1.10 -15.85 16.95
C LEU A 319 -2.26 -15.24 16.15
N VAL A 320 -2.90 -14.21 16.70
CA VAL A 320 -3.87 -13.40 16.00
C VAL A 320 -3.24 -12.04 15.71
N GLY A 321 -3.36 -11.58 14.46
CA GLY A 321 -2.91 -10.25 14.06
C GLY A 321 -4.05 -9.45 13.45
N GLU A 322 -4.04 -8.14 13.70
CA GLU A 322 -4.92 -7.17 13.06
C GLU A 322 -4.13 -5.96 12.54
N ILE A 323 -4.64 -5.32 11.50
CA ILE A 323 -4.16 -4.04 10.98
C ILE A 323 -5.35 -3.10 10.78
N GLU A 324 -5.12 -1.81 11.06
CA GLU A 324 -6.03 -0.71 10.75
C GLU A 324 -5.21 0.41 10.11
N ILE A 325 -5.51 0.73 8.85
CA ILE A 325 -4.69 1.64 8.05
C ILE A 325 -5.56 2.52 7.13
N PRO A 326 -5.34 3.84 7.09
CA PRO A 326 -5.93 4.70 6.07
C PRO A 326 -5.41 4.36 4.69
N LEU A 327 -6.30 4.19 3.71
CA LEU A 327 -5.94 3.90 2.32
C LEU A 327 -6.70 4.80 1.36
N ALA A 328 -6.10 5.95 1.03
CA ALA A 328 -6.58 6.87 0.01
C ALA A 328 -6.16 6.37 -1.39
N ILE A 329 -6.90 5.40 -1.92
CA ILE A 329 -6.62 4.71 -3.19
C ILE A 329 -7.85 4.70 -4.11
N GLY A 330 -7.65 4.37 -5.38
CA GLY A 330 -8.70 4.20 -6.36
C GLY A 330 -8.43 3.07 -7.36
N THR A 331 -9.50 2.58 -7.99
CA THR A 331 -9.45 1.70 -9.17
C THR A 331 -9.64 2.49 -10.48
N VAL A 332 -10.04 3.76 -10.37
CA VAL A 332 -10.18 4.70 -11.48
C VAL A 332 -9.44 6.02 -11.22
N GLY A 333 -9.05 6.69 -12.29
CA GLY A 333 -8.42 8.02 -12.26
C GLY A 333 -6.90 7.99 -12.13
N GLY A 334 -6.24 9.10 -12.47
CA GLY A 334 -4.78 9.25 -12.37
C GLY A 334 -3.98 8.27 -13.22
N ALA A 335 -2.75 7.97 -12.76
CA ALA A 335 -1.82 7.05 -13.42
C ALA A 335 -2.40 5.64 -13.62
N ALA A 336 -3.28 5.20 -12.71
CA ALA A 336 -3.98 3.94 -12.79
C ALA A 336 -4.76 3.77 -14.11
N SER A 337 -5.28 4.84 -14.71
CA SER A 337 -6.06 4.78 -15.96
C SER A 337 -5.23 4.91 -17.24
N VAL A 338 -3.96 5.29 -17.17
CA VAL A 338 -3.14 5.58 -18.36
C VAL A 338 -2.05 4.55 -18.60
N ASN A 339 -1.38 4.05 -17.56
CA ASN A 339 -0.31 3.07 -17.72
C ASN A 339 -0.87 1.65 -17.98
N PRO A 340 -0.56 1.01 -19.13
CA PRO A 340 -1.08 -0.32 -19.48
C PRO A 340 -0.72 -1.41 -18.45
N LEU A 341 0.48 -1.36 -17.86
CA LEU A 341 0.92 -2.31 -16.85
C LEU A 341 0.09 -2.21 -15.57
N THR A 342 -0.34 -1.01 -15.19
CA THR A 342 -1.18 -0.82 -13.99
C THR A 342 -2.58 -1.41 -14.20
N LYS A 343 -3.15 -1.26 -15.42
CA LYS A 343 -4.41 -1.90 -15.80
C LYS A 343 -4.29 -3.42 -15.76
N LEU A 344 -3.19 -3.95 -16.30
CA LEU A 344 -2.90 -5.38 -16.27
C LEU A 344 -2.75 -5.91 -14.84
N CYS A 345 -2.03 -5.19 -13.96
CA CYS A 345 -1.91 -5.58 -12.56
C CYS A 345 -3.27 -5.57 -11.84
N ARG A 346 -4.13 -4.58 -12.11
CA ARG A 346 -5.51 -4.60 -11.58
C ARG A 346 -6.34 -5.76 -12.12
N LYS A 347 -6.17 -6.13 -13.40
CA LYS A 347 -6.79 -7.33 -13.98
C LYS A 347 -6.30 -8.61 -13.29
N ILE A 348 -5.00 -8.73 -13.02
CA ILE A 348 -4.41 -9.86 -12.28
C ILE A 348 -4.99 -9.95 -10.86
N LEU A 349 -5.12 -8.81 -10.17
CA LEU A 349 -5.76 -8.75 -8.85
C LEU A 349 -7.24 -9.12 -8.90
N GLY A 350 -7.95 -8.71 -9.96
CA GLY A 350 -9.38 -9.00 -10.14
C GLY A 350 -10.29 -8.33 -9.11
N VAL A 351 -9.86 -7.19 -8.54
CA VAL A 351 -10.66 -6.37 -7.62
C VAL A 351 -11.76 -5.62 -8.37
N LYS A 352 -12.93 -5.49 -7.75
CA LYS A 352 -14.13 -4.88 -8.36
C LYS A 352 -14.27 -3.39 -8.05
N ASN A 353 -13.76 -2.95 -6.89
CA ASN A 353 -13.88 -1.57 -6.41
C ASN A 353 -12.70 -1.21 -5.48
N ALA A 354 -12.58 0.07 -5.14
CA ALA A 354 -11.51 0.59 -4.29
C ALA A 354 -11.54 0.00 -2.87
N ASN A 355 -12.71 -0.33 -2.34
CA ASN A 355 -12.85 -0.94 -1.01
C ASN A 355 -12.29 -2.37 -0.98
N GLU A 356 -12.53 -3.16 -2.02
CA GLU A 356 -11.95 -4.49 -2.16
C GLU A 356 -10.42 -4.39 -2.32
N LEU A 357 -9.93 -3.44 -3.12
CA LEU A 357 -8.50 -3.18 -3.24
C LEU A 357 -7.88 -2.78 -1.89
N ALA A 358 -8.57 -1.97 -1.09
CA ALA A 358 -8.13 -1.57 0.24
C ALA A 358 -8.03 -2.77 1.20
N CYS A 359 -8.99 -3.70 1.13
CA CYS A 359 -8.96 -4.97 1.89
C CYS A 359 -7.74 -5.82 1.50
N VAL A 360 -7.42 -5.91 0.21
CA VAL A 360 -6.25 -6.63 -0.30
C VAL A 360 -4.96 -6.00 0.23
N ILE A 361 -4.80 -4.69 0.10
CA ILE A 361 -3.61 -3.96 0.55
C ILE A 361 -3.41 -4.08 2.06
N ALA A 362 -4.47 -3.92 2.87
CA ALA A 362 -4.39 -4.11 4.32
C ALA A 362 -3.93 -5.54 4.67
N SER A 363 -4.48 -6.55 4.00
CA SER A 363 -4.09 -7.95 4.19
C SER A 363 -2.61 -8.20 3.85
N VAL A 364 -2.11 -7.57 2.78
CA VAL A 364 -0.69 -7.62 2.40
C VAL A 364 0.18 -6.95 3.46
N GLY A 365 -0.20 -5.76 3.94
CA GLY A 365 0.51 -5.06 5.01
C GLY A 365 0.64 -5.91 6.27
N LEU A 366 -0.45 -6.56 6.70
CA LEU A 366 -0.45 -7.47 7.84
C LEU A 366 0.43 -8.71 7.61
N ALA A 367 0.36 -9.31 6.41
CA ALA A 367 1.20 -10.46 6.04
C ALA A 367 2.69 -10.10 6.06
N GLN A 368 3.03 -8.94 5.51
CA GLN A 368 4.41 -8.46 5.45
C GLN A 368 4.98 -8.16 6.84
N ASN A 369 4.16 -7.56 7.71
CA ASN A 369 4.54 -7.32 9.10
C ASN A 369 4.79 -8.61 9.87
N LEU A 370 3.89 -9.61 9.74
CA LEU A 370 4.10 -10.91 10.36
C LEU A 370 5.43 -11.51 9.90
N ALA A 371 5.71 -11.50 8.60
CA ALA A 371 6.93 -12.11 8.07
C ALA A 371 8.19 -11.43 8.62
N ALA A 372 8.17 -10.10 8.77
CA ALA A 372 9.27 -9.34 9.37
C ALA A 372 9.45 -9.67 10.85
N LEU A 373 8.37 -9.71 11.64
CA LEU A 373 8.41 -10.07 13.06
C LEU A 373 8.89 -11.50 13.27
N ARG A 374 8.36 -12.45 12.48
CA ARG A 374 8.76 -13.84 12.53
C ARG A 374 10.24 -14.02 12.21
N ALA A 375 10.75 -13.33 11.19
CA ALA A 375 12.17 -13.38 10.88
C ALA A 375 12.97 -12.95 12.12
N LEU A 376 12.68 -11.78 12.70
CA LEU A 376 13.39 -11.26 13.87
C LEU A 376 13.28 -12.15 15.12
N ALA A 377 12.17 -12.86 15.30
CA ALA A 377 11.92 -13.72 16.45
C ALA A 377 12.61 -15.09 16.39
N VAL A 378 12.85 -15.65 15.20
CA VAL A 378 13.38 -17.03 15.04
C VAL A 378 14.89 -17.05 14.78
N GLU A 379 15.38 -16.15 13.91
CA GLU A 379 16.78 -16.06 13.52
C GLU A 379 17.06 -14.62 13.08
N GLY A 380 18.14 -13.98 13.56
CA GLY A 380 18.60 -12.73 12.92
C GLY A 380 18.62 -12.91 11.40
N ILE A 381 18.00 -11.98 10.65
CA ILE A 381 17.58 -11.99 9.21
C ILE A 381 18.52 -12.70 8.19
N GLN A 382 19.75 -12.99 8.59
CA GLN A 382 20.95 -13.45 7.91
C GLN A 382 20.94 -14.87 7.28
N ARG A 383 19.89 -15.71 7.29
CA ARG A 383 19.95 -17.02 6.57
C ARG A 383 19.20 -17.02 5.23
N GLY A 384 17.94 -16.62 5.22
CA GLY A 384 17.13 -16.55 3.98
C GLY A 384 17.47 -15.36 3.09
N HIS A 385 17.73 -14.20 3.69
CA HIS A 385 18.06 -12.96 2.97
C HIS A 385 19.40 -13.04 2.23
N MET A 386 20.34 -13.83 2.77
CA MET A 386 21.71 -13.86 2.28
C MET A 386 21.85 -14.49 0.91
N SER A 387 20.98 -15.42 0.51
CA SER A 387 21.06 -16.00 -0.83
C SER A 387 20.73 -14.97 -1.92
N LEU A 388 19.65 -14.19 -1.77
CA LEU A 388 19.29 -13.15 -2.73
C LEU A 388 20.26 -11.95 -2.64
N HIS A 389 20.61 -11.55 -1.42
CA HIS A 389 21.59 -10.49 -1.19
C HIS A 389 22.95 -10.84 -1.80
N ALA A 390 23.40 -12.09 -1.67
CA ALA A 390 24.63 -12.57 -2.30
C ALA A 390 24.57 -12.50 -3.83
N LYS A 391 23.42 -12.77 -4.46
CA LYS A 391 23.25 -12.56 -5.90
C LYS A 391 23.38 -11.09 -6.29
N ASN A 392 22.80 -10.17 -5.53
CA ASN A 392 22.94 -8.74 -5.78
C ASN A 392 24.41 -8.30 -5.66
N ILE A 393 25.13 -8.77 -4.63
CA ILE A 393 26.56 -8.50 -4.49
C ILE A 393 27.37 -9.10 -5.66
N ALA A 394 27.01 -10.30 -6.13
CA ALA A 394 27.66 -10.91 -7.30
C ALA A 394 27.46 -10.05 -8.57
N VAL A 395 26.25 -9.53 -8.80
CA VAL A 395 25.97 -8.60 -9.90
C VAL A 395 26.77 -7.30 -9.75
N MET A 396 26.84 -6.72 -8.55
CA MET A 396 27.67 -5.54 -8.28
C MET A 396 29.16 -5.77 -8.51
N ALA A 397 29.64 -7.02 -8.34
CA ALA A 397 31.01 -7.42 -8.66
C ALA A 397 31.26 -7.56 -10.17
N GLY A 398 30.21 -7.52 -11.01
CA GLY A 398 30.30 -7.64 -12.46
C GLY A 398 30.04 -9.04 -13.01
N ALA A 399 29.44 -9.93 -12.20
CA ALA A 399 29.02 -11.26 -12.63
C ALA A 399 27.85 -11.19 -13.62
N LYS A 400 27.85 -12.06 -14.64
CA LYS A 400 26.82 -12.15 -15.68
C LYS A 400 26.33 -13.59 -15.86
N GLY A 401 25.05 -13.75 -16.16
CA GLY A 401 24.45 -15.06 -16.42
C GLY A 401 24.68 -16.04 -15.26
N ASP A 402 25.17 -17.24 -15.57
CA ASP A 402 25.37 -18.33 -14.62
C ASP A 402 26.43 -18.03 -13.53
N GLU A 403 27.33 -17.06 -13.78
CA GLU A 403 28.35 -16.63 -12.80
C GLU A 403 27.69 -16.16 -11.49
N ILE A 404 26.52 -15.51 -11.58
CA ILE A 404 25.81 -14.93 -10.44
C ILE A 404 25.44 -16.00 -9.41
N ASP A 405 24.87 -17.11 -9.87
CA ASP A 405 24.42 -18.20 -9.00
C ASP A 405 25.57 -19.01 -8.40
N ILE A 406 26.70 -19.08 -9.11
CA ILE A 406 27.92 -19.75 -8.63
C ILE A 406 28.58 -18.90 -7.53
N ILE A 407 28.78 -17.60 -7.79
CA ILE A 407 29.39 -16.67 -6.84
C ILE A 407 28.52 -16.52 -5.60
N ALA A 408 27.21 -16.37 -5.78
CA ALA A 408 26.29 -16.23 -4.65
C ALA A 408 26.30 -17.48 -3.75
N ARG A 409 26.28 -18.69 -4.31
CA ARG A 409 26.41 -19.93 -3.53
C ARG A 409 27.71 -19.97 -2.76
N LYS A 410 28.83 -19.72 -3.43
CA LYS A 410 30.16 -19.80 -2.81
C LYS A 410 30.32 -18.77 -1.68
N MET A 411 29.84 -17.54 -1.86
CA MET A 411 29.83 -16.53 -0.79
C MET A 411 28.96 -16.92 0.42
N VAL A 412 27.81 -17.56 0.19
CA VAL A 412 26.92 -18.03 1.25
C VAL A 412 27.53 -19.21 2.00
N GLU A 413 28.10 -20.18 1.28
CA GLU A 413 28.82 -21.33 1.85
C GLU A 413 30.00 -20.89 2.71
N GLU A 414 30.78 -19.90 2.23
CA GLU A 414 31.91 -19.33 2.95
C GLU A 414 31.51 -18.36 4.08
N LYS A 415 30.22 -18.01 4.21
CA LYS A 415 29.69 -16.94 5.09
C LYS A 415 30.40 -15.59 4.87
N LYS A 416 30.84 -15.30 3.65
CA LYS A 416 31.57 -14.08 3.24
C LYS A 416 30.84 -13.36 2.11
N VAL A 417 29.66 -12.83 2.41
CA VAL A 417 28.83 -12.10 1.44
C VAL A 417 29.23 -10.62 1.43
N ARG A 418 30.28 -10.30 0.68
CA ARG A 418 30.85 -8.96 0.55
C ARG A 418 31.48 -8.78 -0.83
N LEU A 419 31.54 -7.52 -1.29
CA LEU A 419 31.86 -7.18 -2.69
C LEU A 419 33.29 -7.56 -3.10
N ASP A 420 34.26 -7.41 -2.21
CA ASP A 420 35.65 -7.83 -2.41
C ASP A 420 35.73 -9.34 -2.67
N ARG A 421 35.05 -10.15 -1.85
CA ARG A 421 35.05 -11.61 -2.03
C ARG A 421 34.34 -12.04 -3.30
N ALA A 422 33.25 -11.36 -3.67
CA ALA A 422 32.58 -11.60 -4.94
C ALA A 422 33.50 -11.36 -6.15
N LYS A 423 34.34 -10.32 -6.10
CA LYS A 423 35.34 -10.03 -7.14
C LYS A 423 36.44 -11.09 -7.20
N GLU A 424 36.96 -11.53 -6.06
CA GLU A 424 37.94 -12.62 -5.99
C GLU A 424 37.40 -13.90 -6.63
N ILE A 425 36.17 -14.31 -6.27
CA ILE A 425 35.54 -15.51 -6.84
C ILE A 425 35.29 -15.33 -8.34
N LEU A 426 34.87 -14.15 -8.78
CA LEU A 426 34.67 -13.86 -10.20
C LEU A 426 35.98 -13.99 -10.99
N GLU A 427 37.10 -13.49 -10.45
CA GLU A 427 38.43 -13.67 -11.05
C GLU A 427 38.84 -15.15 -11.08
N GLU A 428 38.62 -15.90 -9.99
CA GLU A 428 38.90 -17.33 -9.93
C GLU A 428 38.13 -18.12 -10.99
N ILE A 429 36.87 -17.75 -11.26
CA ILE A 429 36.02 -18.39 -12.27
C ILE A 429 36.48 -18.03 -13.69
N ARG A 430 36.82 -16.76 -13.95
CA ARG A 430 37.20 -16.28 -15.29
C ARG A 430 38.64 -16.56 -15.70
N ARG A 431 39.51 -16.95 -14.75
CA ARG A 431 40.89 -17.41 -15.04
C ARG A 431 40.96 -18.90 -15.43
N LYS A 432 39.88 -19.65 -15.21
CA LYS A 432 39.68 -20.99 -15.78
C LYS A 432 39.00 -20.87 -17.13
#